data_AF-A0A535A675-F1
#
_entry.id   AF-A0A535A675-F1
#
_cell.length_a   1.000
_cell.length_b   1.000
_cell.length_c   1.000
_cell.angle_alpha   90.00
_cell.angle_beta   90.00
_cell.angle_gamma   90.00
#
_symmetry.space_group_name_H-M   'P 1'
#
loop_
_entity.id
_entity.type
_entity.pdbx_description
1 polymer ?
#
loop_
_entity_poly.entity_id
_entity_poly.type
_entity_poly.pdbx_seq_one_letter_code
_entity_poly.pdbx_strand_id
1 'polypeptide(L)'
;MATEPSIAIVGGCGHVGLPLGIAFTRAGARVTLVDTDGERVAAVRAGKMPFLERGADRALPEALATGRLTAVPSLAAMPETEFVIVAIGTPVDEFLDPAVHAFDRSIDLVLERVRDGQCLVIDKPVVDVFGFLRKRRA
;
A
#
# COMPACT_ATOMS: atom_id res chain seq x y z
N MET A 1 2.90 24.72 11.24
CA MET A 1 3.79 23.66 10.73
C MET A 1 2.92 22.70 9.94
N ALA A 2 3.13 22.54 8.64
CA ALA A 2 2.47 21.46 7.91
C ALA A 2 3.06 20.14 8.42
N THR A 3 2.22 19.27 8.98
CA THR A 3 2.60 17.93 9.40
C THR A 3 3.02 17.11 8.19
N GLU A 4 4.08 16.32 8.34
CA GLU A 4 4.51 15.38 7.29
C GLU A 4 3.39 14.35 7.05
N PRO A 5 2.88 14.19 5.81
CA PRO A 5 1.79 13.26 5.55
C PRO A 5 2.20 11.83 5.89
N SER A 6 1.33 11.11 6.61
CA SER A 6 1.53 9.70 6.95
C SER A 6 0.60 8.80 6.14
N ILE A 7 1.17 7.84 5.43
CA ILE A 7 0.46 6.99 4.44
C ILE A 7 0.76 5.52 4.72
N ALA A 8 -0.27 4.68 4.79
CA ALA A 8 -0.14 3.24 4.72
C ALA A 8 -0.56 2.73 3.33
N ILE A 9 0.17 1.79 2.77
CA ILE A 9 -0.14 1.18 1.47
C ILE A 9 -0.27 -0.33 1.64
N VAL A 10 -1.49 -0.85 1.48
CA VAL A 10 -1.82 -2.29 1.58
C VAL A 10 -1.62 -2.95 0.22
N GLY A 11 -0.99 -4.13 0.18
CA GLY A 11 -0.37 -4.65 -1.04
C GLY A 11 0.91 -3.87 -1.40
N GLY A 12 1.51 -3.25 -0.38
CA GLY A 12 2.55 -2.23 -0.52
C GLY A 12 3.87 -2.76 -1.07
N CYS A 13 4.14 -4.07 -1.03
CA CYS A 13 5.34 -4.65 -1.62
C CYS A 13 5.10 -5.25 -3.02
N GLY A 14 3.91 -5.04 -3.59
CA GLY A 14 3.54 -5.44 -4.94
C GLY A 14 3.91 -4.43 -6.02
N HIS A 15 3.60 -4.78 -7.27
CA HIS A 15 3.95 -4.01 -8.48
C HIS A 15 3.40 -2.59 -8.51
N VAL A 16 2.25 -2.33 -7.90
CA VAL A 16 1.65 -1.00 -7.81
C VAL A 16 2.08 -0.30 -6.52
N GLY A 17 1.94 -0.98 -5.38
CA GLY A 17 2.16 -0.40 -4.06
C GLY A 17 3.60 0.07 -3.80
N LEU A 18 4.60 -0.70 -4.26
CA LEU A 18 6.01 -0.42 -3.94
C LEU A 18 6.53 0.81 -4.69
N PRO A 19 6.38 0.93 -6.03
CA PRO A 19 6.74 2.16 -6.75
C PRO A 19 6.01 3.39 -6.23
N LEU A 20 4.72 3.25 -5.89
CA LEU A 20 3.91 4.33 -5.33
C LEU A 20 4.45 4.79 -3.97
N GLY A 21 4.79 3.85 -3.09
CA GLY A 21 5.39 4.16 -1.80
C GLY A 21 6.73 4.88 -1.91
N ILE A 22 7.60 4.42 -2.82
CA ILE A 22 8.87 5.09 -3.14
C ILE A 22 8.61 6.54 -3.61
N ALA A 23 7.63 6.74 -4.50
CA ALA A 23 7.29 8.07 -5.01
C ALA A 23 6.79 9.01 -3.91
N PHE A 24 5.89 8.54 -3.03
CA PHE A 24 5.40 9.34 -1.90
C PHE A 24 6.51 9.65 -0.89
N THR A 25 7.40 8.70 -0.60
CA THR A 25 8.56 8.95 0.25
C THR A 25 9.47 10.03 -0.34
N ARG A 26 9.72 10.00 -1.66
CA ARG A 26 10.50 11.03 -2.35
C ARG A 26 9.81 12.41 -2.34
N ALA A 27 8.48 12.43 -2.33
CA ALA A 27 7.69 13.65 -2.14
C ALA A 27 7.66 14.14 -0.67
N GLY A 28 8.29 13.40 0.24
CA GLY A 28 8.47 13.78 1.63
C GLY A 28 7.42 13.22 2.58
N ALA A 29 6.62 12.23 2.20
CA ALA A 29 5.69 11.54 3.09
C ALA A 29 6.37 10.42 3.90
N ARG A 30 5.84 10.12 5.09
CA ARG A 30 6.14 8.89 5.82
C ARG A 30 5.23 7.78 5.32
N VAL A 31 5.82 6.70 4.83
CA VAL A 31 5.12 5.59 4.17
C VAL A 31 5.37 4.28 4.90
N THR A 32 4.30 3.55 5.19
CA THR A 32 4.36 2.15 5.64
C THR A 32 3.73 1.25 4.58
N LEU A 33 4.56 0.41 3.96
CA LEU A 33 4.12 -0.67 3.09
C LEU A 33 3.63 -1.84 3.93
N VAL A 34 2.40 -2.27 3.69
CA VAL A 34 1.79 -3.42 4.35
C VAL A 34 1.58 -4.51 3.30
N ASP A 35 2.18 -5.66 3.51
CA ASP A 35 2.05 -6.80 2.60
C ASP A 35 2.09 -8.10 3.38
N THR A 36 1.26 -9.08 3.01
CA THR A 36 1.21 -10.39 3.67
C THR A 36 2.30 -11.33 3.16
N ASP A 37 2.91 -11.02 2.01
CA ASP A 37 4.03 -11.78 1.47
C ASP A 37 5.32 -11.45 2.23
N GLY A 38 5.70 -12.33 3.14
CA GLY A 38 6.88 -12.16 3.99
C GLY A 38 8.20 -12.11 3.22
N GLU A 39 8.29 -12.77 2.06
CA GLU A 39 9.50 -12.75 1.23
C GLU A 39 9.68 -11.38 0.58
N ARG A 40 8.60 -10.81 0.03
CA ARG A 40 8.63 -9.44 -0.52
C ARG A 40 8.94 -8.40 0.54
N VAL A 41 8.35 -8.52 1.72
CA VAL A 41 8.64 -7.63 2.86
C VAL A 41 10.11 -7.71 3.25
N ALA A 42 10.68 -8.91 3.33
CA ALA A 42 12.09 -9.11 3.65
C ALA A 42 13.01 -8.51 2.56
N ALA A 43 12.70 -8.74 1.29
CA ALA A 43 13.44 -8.17 0.16
C ALA A 43 13.46 -6.64 0.22
N VAL A 44 12.29 -6.02 0.39
CA VAL A 44 12.15 -4.57 0.49
C VAL A 44 12.93 -4.01 1.68
N ARG A 45 12.83 -4.63 2.87
CA ARG A 45 13.61 -4.23 4.05
C ARG A 45 15.13 -4.32 3.83
N ALA A 46 15.57 -5.25 2.99
CA ALA A 46 16.97 -5.40 2.58
C ALA A 46 17.39 -4.44 1.45
N GLY A 47 16.52 -3.52 1.02
CA GLY A 47 16.78 -2.59 -0.08
C GLY A 47 16.79 -3.24 -1.46
N LYS A 48 16.17 -4.42 -1.61
CA LYS A 48 16.10 -5.17 -2.86
C LYS A 48 14.68 -5.14 -3.42
N MET A 49 14.57 -4.89 -4.72
CA MET A 49 13.28 -4.99 -5.42
C MET A 49 12.86 -6.46 -5.53
N PRO A 50 11.62 -6.82 -5.16
CA PRO A 50 11.12 -8.19 -5.28
C PRO A 50 10.75 -8.59 -6.72
N PHE A 51 10.82 -7.65 -7.66
CA PHE A 51 10.55 -7.83 -9.09
C PHE A 51 11.36 -6.82 -9.91
N LEU A 52 11.44 -7.04 -11.22
CA LEU A 52 12.11 -6.11 -12.14
C LEU A 52 11.27 -4.85 -12.35
N GLU A 53 11.80 -3.69 -11.96
CA GLU A 53 11.22 -2.38 -12.22
C GLU A 53 12.32 -1.40 -12.62
N ARG A 54 12.13 -0.68 -13.73
CA ARG A 54 13.21 0.11 -14.32
C ARG A 54 13.57 1.30 -13.44
N GLY A 55 14.81 1.34 -12.97
CA GLY A 55 15.33 2.43 -12.13
C GLY A 55 14.98 2.31 -10.65
N ALA A 56 14.24 1.27 -10.24
CA ALA A 56 13.84 1.09 -8.84
C ALA A 56 14.99 0.55 -7.95
N ASP A 57 15.98 -0.15 -8.54
CA ASP A 57 17.14 -0.70 -7.83
C ASP A 57 17.96 0.35 -7.07
N ARG A 58 17.91 1.61 -7.54
CA ARG A 58 18.52 2.76 -6.85
C ARG A 58 17.50 3.52 -6.00
N ALA A 59 16.28 3.68 -6.51
CA ALA A 59 15.25 4.48 -5.84
C ALA A 59 14.80 3.89 -4.51
N LEU A 60 14.71 2.56 -4.38
CA LEU A 60 14.32 1.91 -3.14
C LEU A 60 15.36 2.11 -2.03
N PRO A 61 16.66 1.80 -2.21
CA PRO A 61 17.68 2.11 -1.21
C PRO A 61 17.69 3.58 -0.78
N GLU A 62 17.55 4.52 -1.73
CA GLU A 62 17.48 5.95 -1.43
C GLU A 62 16.25 6.30 -0.56
N ALA A 63 15.08 5.74 -0.88
CA ALA A 63 13.86 5.95 -0.10
C ALA A 63 14.00 5.37 1.32
N LEU A 64 14.56 4.16 1.47
CA LEU A 64 14.81 3.55 2.78
C LEU A 64 15.81 4.34 3.62
N ALA A 65 16.86 4.88 3.00
CA ALA A 65 17.87 5.69 3.67
C ALA A 65 17.30 6.97 4.31
N THR A 66 16.14 7.45 3.83
CA THR A 66 15.44 8.58 4.48
C THR A 66 14.85 8.24 5.85
N GLY A 67 14.70 6.95 6.18
CA GLY A 67 13.99 6.47 7.38
C GLY A 67 12.47 6.68 7.34
N ARG A 68 11.92 7.18 6.23
CA ARG A 68 10.49 7.48 6.07
C ARG A 68 9.72 6.35 5.39
N LEU A 69 10.40 5.41 4.72
CA LEU A 69 9.78 4.22 4.13
C LEU A 69 10.04 3.00 5.02
N THR A 70 8.99 2.31 5.41
CA THR A 70 9.07 1.03 6.14
C THR A 70 8.15 0.00 5.51
N ALA A 71 8.43 -1.29 5.72
CA ALA A 71 7.56 -2.39 5.30
C ALA A 71 7.22 -3.30 6.48
N VAL A 72 5.99 -3.79 6.56
CA VAL A 72 5.48 -4.66 7.64
C VAL A 72 4.64 -5.81 7.09
N PRO A 73 4.65 -6.99 7.74
CA PRO A 73 4.04 -8.21 7.20
C PRO A 73 2.52 -8.32 7.43
N SER A 74 1.88 -7.33 8.05
CA SER A 74 0.45 -7.38 8.34
C SER A 74 -0.14 -6.01 8.70
N LEU A 75 -1.46 -5.88 8.54
CA LEU A 75 -2.24 -4.72 8.97
C LEU A 75 -2.16 -4.49 10.49
N ALA A 76 -1.95 -5.55 11.28
CA ALA A 76 -1.79 -5.44 12.73
C ALA A 76 -0.53 -4.66 13.13
N ALA A 77 0.52 -4.72 12.30
CA ALA A 77 1.78 -4.01 12.51
C ALA A 77 1.80 -2.60 11.89
N MET A 78 0.70 -2.17 11.26
CA MET A 78 0.57 -0.85 10.66
C MET A 78 0.40 0.22 11.76
N PRO A 79 1.18 1.31 11.73
CA PRO A 79 0.99 2.42 12.65
C PRO A 79 -0.26 3.23 12.30
N GLU A 80 -0.68 4.11 13.21
CA GLU A 80 -1.69 5.12 12.88
C GLU A 80 -1.16 6.07 11.79
N THR A 81 -1.97 6.30 10.76
CA THR A 81 -1.63 7.09 9.57
C THR A 81 -2.82 7.97 9.16
N GLU A 82 -2.60 8.99 8.34
CA GLU A 82 -3.68 9.86 7.84
C GLU A 82 -4.38 9.28 6.61
N PHE A 83 -3.62 8.57 5.78
CA PHE A 83 -4.08 8.01 4.51
C PHE A 83 -3.84 6.51 4.46
N VAL A 84 -4.79 5.77 3.91
CA VAL A 84 -4.65 4.35 3.62
C VAL A 84 -4.91 4.14 2.12
N ILE A 85 -3.98 3.52 1.43
CA ILE A 85 -4.08 3.20 0.01
C ILE A 85 -4.12 1.69 -0.12
N VAL A 86 -5.07 1.16 -0.87
CA VAL A 86 -5.19 -0.27 -1.14
C VAL A 86 -4.78 -0.52 -2.59
N ALA A 87 -3.64 -1.17 -2.75
CA ALA A 87 -3.03 -1.56 -4.01
C ALA A 87 -2.90 -3.10 -4.11
N ILE A 88 -3.94 -3.82 -3.69
CA ILE A 88 -3.98 -5.28 -3.75
C ILE A 88 -4.45 -5.67 -5.14
N GLY A 89 -3.70 -6.57 -5.81
CA GLY A 89 -4.13 -7.14 -7.08
C GLY A 89 -5.49 -7.82 -6.92
N THR A 90 -6.38 -7.69 -7.90
CA THR A 90 -7.63 -8.46 -7.91
C THR A 90 -7.28 -9.90 -8.25
N PRO A 91 -7.44 -10.88 -7.34
CA PRO A 91 -7.23 -12.27 -7.68
C PRO A 91 -8.23 -12.61 -8.79
N VAL A 92 -7.74 -13.19 -9.88
CA VAL A 92 -8.58 -13.79 -10.91
C VAL A 92 -8.66 -15.29 -10.63
N ASP A 93 -9.80 -15.90 -10.88
CA ASP A 93 -9.94 -17.34 -10.77
C ASP A 93 -9.29 -18.09 -11.95
N GLU A 94 -9.43 -19.41 -11.98
CA GLU A 94 -8.87 -20.28 -13.02
C GLU A 94 -9.43 -20.01 -14.43
N PHE A 95 -10.51 -19.23 -14.54
CA PHE A 95 -11.13 -18.81 -15.80
C PHE A 95 -10.79 -17.36 -16.17
N LEU A 96 -9.87 -16.71 -15.45
CA LEU A 96 -9.56 -15.27 -15.56
C LEU A 96 -10.73 -14.36 -15.15
N ASP A 97 -11.77 -14.91 -14.53
CA ASP A 97 -12.84 -14.09 -13.99
C ASP A 97 -12.36 -13.40 -12.71
N PRO A 98 -12.63 -12.10 -12.51
CA PRO A 98 -12.30 -11.43 -11.26
C PRO A 98 -12.98 -12.16 -10.10
N ALA A 99 -12.21 -12.72 -9.17
CA ALA A 99 -12.74 -13.31 -7.96
C ALA A 99 -13.15 -12.18 -7.00
N VAL A 100 -14.29 -11.54 -7.29
CA VAL A 100 -14.82 -10.35 -6.58
C VAL A 100 -14.82 -10.55 -5.06
N HIS A 101 -15.19 -11.75 -4.59
CA HIS A 101 -15.25 -12.09 -3.17
C HIS A 101 -13.90 -12.07 -2.43
N ALA A 102 -12.79 -12.30 -3.13
CA ALA A 102 -11.47 -12.25 -2.50
C ALA A 102 -11.02 -10.81 -2.27
N PHE A 103 -11.39 -9.90 -3.17
CA PHE A 103 -11.17 -8.47 -2.99
C PHE A 103 -12.03 -7.90 -1.86
N ASP A 104 -13.30 -8.31 -1.78
CA ASP A 104 -14.23 -7.84 -0.75
C ASP A 104 -13.69 -8.12 0.66
N ARG A 105 -13.18 -9.34 0.91
CA ARG A 105 -12.55 -9.68 2.19
C ARG A 105 -11.33 -8.81 2.52
N SER A 106 -10.51 -8.49 1.52
CA SER A 106 -9.36 -7.61 1.75
C SER A 106 -9.80 -6.19 2.10
N ILE A 107 -10.87 -5.70 1.48
CA ILE A 107 -11.46 -4.41 1.83
C ILE A 107 -12.09 -4.44 3.21
N ASP A 108 -12.80 -5.50 3.59
CA ASP A 108 -13.38 -5.64 4.94
C ASP A 108 -12.29 -5.55 6.02
N LEU A 109 -11.18 -6.29 5.85
CA LEU A 109 -10.04 -6.24 6.77
C LEU A 109 -9.40 -4.84 6.86
N VAL A 110 -9.39 -4.10 5.75
CA VAL A 110 -8.91 -2.71 5.75
C VAL A 110 -9.90 -1.80 6.45
N LEU A 111 -11.20 -1.90 6.14
CA LEU A 111 -12.27 -1.11 6.74
C LEU A 111 -12.41 -1.32 8.25
N GLU A 112 -12.11 -2.51 8.77
CA GLU A 112 -12.02 -2.79 10.20
C GLU A 112 -10.92 -1.98 10.91
N ARG A 113 -9.88 -1.59 10.17
CA ARG A 113 -8.72 -0.86 10.71
C ARG A 113 -8.75 0.63 10.38
N VAL A 114 -9.43 1.03 9.32
CA VAL A 114 -9.57 2.44 8.93
C VAL A 114 -10.56 3.15 9.87
N ARG A 115 -10.14 4.30 10.37
CA ARG A 115 -10.89 5.15 11.29
C ARG A 115 -11.55 6.32 10.58
N ASP A 116 -12.53 6.91 11.24
CA ASP A 116 -13.22 8.11 10.77
C ASP A 116 -12.23 9.25 10.54
N GLY A 117 -12.32 9.88 9.36
CA GLY A 117 -11.44 10.99 8.97
C GLY A 117 -10.23 10.58 8.11
N GLN A 118 -9.89 9.29 8.01
CA GLN A 118 -8.89 8.80 7.06
C GLN A 118 -9.46 8.79 5.63
N CYS A 119 -8.57 8.97 4.66
CA CYS A 119 -8.88 8.87 3.23
C CYS A 119 -8.42 7.51 2.72
N LEU A 120 -9.37 6.71 2.22
CA LEU A 120 -9.13 5.43 1.56
C LEU A 120 -9.08 5.64 0.05
N VAL A 121 -7.97 5.25 -0.58
CA VAL A 121 -7.81 5.24 -2.04
C VAL A 121 -7.66 3.79 -2.49
N ILE A 122 -8.48 3.38 -3.46
CA ILE A 122 -8.44 2.02 -4.02
C ILE A 122 -7.97 2.13 -5.47
N ASP A 123 -6.90 1.42 -5.81
CA ASP A 123 -6.44 1.29 -7.20
C ASP A 123 -6.86 -0.09 -7.74
N LYS A 124 -7.70 -0.11 -8.79
CA LYS A 124 -8.26 -1.32 -9.40
C LYS A 124 -8.12 -1.29 -10.92
N PRO A 125 -7.55 -2.33 -11.56
CA PRO A 125 -7.37 -2.36 -13.02
C PRO A 125 -8.64 -2.70 -13.82
N VAL A 126 -9.80 -2.93 -13.17
CA VAL A 126 -11.01 -3.45 -13.87
C VAL A 126 -12.18 -2.46 -13.90
N VAL A 127 -12.11 -1.34 -13.18
CA VAL A 127 -13.16 -0.30 -13.27
C VAL A 127 -12.52 1.06 -12.97
N ASP A 128 -12.69 2.04 -13.86
CA ASP A 128 -12.30 3.44 -13.72
C ASP A 128 -12.97 4.10 -12.49
N VAL A 129 -12.51 3.79 -11.29
CA VAL A 129 -13.02 4.38 -10.05
C VAL A 129 -11.86 4.69 -9.10
N PHE A 130 -11.33 5.92 -9.22
CA PHE A 130 -10.72 6.59 -8.07
C PHE A 130 -11.83 6.91 -7.06
N GLY A 131 -12.09 5.99 -6.15
CA GLY A 131 -13.05 6.18 -5.07
C GLY A 131 -12.39 6.81 -3.86
N PHE A 132 -12.82 8.02 -3.47
CA PHE A 132 -12.48 8.61 -2.17
C PHE A 132 -13.57 8.26 -1.17
N LEU A 133 -13.36 7.23 -0.36
CA LEU A 133 -14.26 6.94 0.75
C LEU A 133 -13.79 7.72 1.99
N ARG A 134 -14.53 8.78 2.35
CA ARG A 134 -14.38 9.46 3.63
C ARG A 134 -15.47 8.95 4.55
N LYS A 135 -15.14 8.08 5.50
CA LYS A 135 -16.08 7.64 6.53
C LYS A 135 -16.58 8.87 7.29
N ARG A 136 -17.85 9.23 7.07
CA ARG A 136 -18.53 10.32 7.79
C ARG A 136 -19.27 9.73 8.98
N ARG A 137 -19.27 10.46 10.10
CA ARG A 137 -19.96 10.09 11.35
C ARG A 137 -21.42 9.72 11.08
N ALA A 138 -21.90 8.67 11.75
CA ALA A 138 -23.30 8.58 12.15
C ALA A 138 -23.56 9.50 13.35
#